data_AF-A0A7J8MIT8-F1
#
_entry.id   AF-A0A7J8MIT8-F1
#
_cell.length_a   1.000
_cell.length_b   1.000
_cell.length_c   1.000
_cell.angle_alpha   90.00
_cell.angle_beta   90.00
_cell.angle_gamma   90.00
#
_symmetry.space_group_name_H-M   'P 1'
#
loop_
_entity.id
_entity.type
_entity.pdbx_description
1 polymer ?
#
loop_
_entity_poly.entity_id
_entity_poly.type
_entity_poly.pdbx_seq_one_letter_code
_entity_poly.pdbx_strand_id
1 'polypeptide(L)'
;MTKLSYLHEPGVLHNLAMRYELNEIYTYTGNILIAINPFQRLPHLYDTHMMEQYKGAGFGELSPHVFAVADVAYKAMMNEGKSNSILVSGESGAGKTETTKMLMRYLAYLGGRSGVEGRTVEQQVLESNPVLEAFGNAKTVRNNNSR
;
A
#
# COMPACT_ATOMS: atom_id res chain seq x y z
N MET A 1 -11.94 -7.12 9.35
CA MET A 1 -12.06 -7.41 10.79
C MET A 1 -13.37 -6.94 11.42
N THR A 2 -14.13 -6.03 10.80
CA THR A 2 -15.45 -5.61 11.30
C THR A 2 -16.51 -6.72 11.25
N LYS A 3 -16.22 -7.87 10.60
CA LYS A 3 -17.07 -9.06 10.56
C LYS A 3 -16.69 -10.13 11.60
N LEU A 4 -15.68 -9.91 12.44
CA LEU A 4 -15.34 -10.84 13.52
C LEU A 4 -16.39 -10.72 14.62
N SER A 5 -17.01 -11.84 15.01
CA SER A 5 -18.03 -11.91 16.05
C SER A 5 -17.51 -11.52 17.44
N TYR A 6 -16.19 -11.65 17.66
CA TYR A 6 -15.50 -11.26 18.88
C TYR A 6 -14.20 -10.53 18.55
N LEU A 7 -14.08 -9.27 19.00
CA LEU A 7 -12.89 -8.45 18.81
C LEU A 7 -12.00 -8.54 20.05
N HIS A 8 -11.25 -9.64 20.18
CA HIS A 8 -10.21 -9.79 21.20
C HIS A 8 -8.85 -10.06 20.53
N GLU A 9 -7.76 -9.67 21.20
CA GLU A 9 -6.38 -9.78 20.68
C GLU A 9 -6.05 -11.17 20.09
N PRO A 10 -6.36 -12.30 20.77
CA PRO A 10 -6.11 -13.63 20.20
C PRO A 10 -6.85 -13.92 18.90
N GLY A 11 -8.08 -13.41 18.74
CA GLY A 11 -8.90 -13.65 17.56
C GLY A 11 -8.42 -12.84 16.37
N VAL A 12 -7.98 -11.61 16.62
CA VAL A 12 -7.31 -10.77 15.62
C VAL A 12 -6.01 -11.42 15.16
N LEU A 13 -5.17 -11.88 16.10
CA LEU A 13 -3.91 -12.54 15.79
C LEU A 13 -4.13 -13.82 14.98
N HIS A 14 -5.08 -14.67 15.40
CA HIS A 14 -5.41 -15.90 14.68
C HIS A 14 -5.89 -15.62 13.25
N ASN A 15 -6.78 -14.63 13.06
CA ASN A 15 -7.24 -14.24 11.74
C ASN A 15 -6.09 -13.71 10.85
N LEU A 16 -5.20 -12.89 11.39
CA LEU A 16 -4.03 -12.39 10.66
C LEU A 16 -3.08 -13.54 10.28
N ALA A 17 -2.83 -14.49 11.18
CA ALA A 17 -1.99 -15.66 10.91
C ALA A 17 -2.57 -16.55 9.80
N MET A 18 -3.86 -16.90 9.88
CA MET A 18 -4.53 -17.71 8.85
C MET A 18 -4.50 -17.06 7.46
N ARG A 19 -4.72 -15.74 7.40
CA ARG A 19 -4.64 -14.99 6.13
C ARG A 19 -3.21 -14.95 5.58
N TYR A 20 -2.23 -14.76 6.46
CA TYR A 20 -0.82 -14.76 6.10
C TYR A 20 -0.36 -16.08 5.48
N GLU A 21 -0.81 -17.22 6.04
CA GLU A 21 -0.52 -18.56 5.49
C GLU A 21 -1.05 -18.75 4.06
N LEU A 22 -2.11 -18.02 3.69
CA LEU A 22 -2.69 -18.01 2.34
C LEU A 22 -2.11 -16.91 1.42
N ASN A 23 -1.04 -16.23 1.85
CA ASN A 23 -0.46 -15.06 1.18
C ASN A 23 -1.41 -13.84 1.08
N GLU A 24 -2.46 -13.79 1.89
CA GLU A 24 -3.36 -12.64 1.99
C GLU A 24 -2.84 -11.62 3.01
N ILE A 25 -1.88 -10.81 2.59
CA ILE A 25 -1.13 -9.91 3.48
C ILE A 25 -1.91 -8.67 3.96
N TYR A 26 -3.02 -8.36 3.31
CA TYR A 26 -3.81 -7.16 3.56
C TYR A 26 -5.10 -7.50 4.28
N THR A 27 -5.45 -6.74 5.32
CA THR A 27 -6.68 -6.93 6.08
C THR A 27 -7.27 -5.60 6.53
N TYR A 28 -8.56 -5.36 6.29
CA TYR A 28 -9.24 -4.17 6.80
C TYR A 28 -9.57 -4.28 8.29
N THR A 29 -9.38 -3.18 9.01
CA THR A 29 -9.92 -2.94 10.35
C THR A 29 -10.60 -1.57 10.38
N GLY A 30 -11.93 -1.55 10.19
CA GLY A 30 -12.65 -0.31 9.89
C GLY A 30 -12.09 0.37 8.64
N ASN A 31 -11.70 1.64 8.77
CA ASN A 31 -11.09 2.43 7.69
C ASN A 31 -9.55 2.29 7.64
N ILE A 32 -8.96 1.46 8.49
CA ILE A 32 -7.52 1.23 8.55
C ILE A 32 -7.19 -0.05 7.77
N LEU A 33 -6.07 -0.04 7.05
CA LEU A 33 -5.51 -1.22 6.40
C LEU A 33 -4.34 -1.77 7.23
N ILE A 34 -4.43 -3.03 7.63
CA ILE A 34 -3.32 -3.79 8.19
C ILE A 34 -2.59 -4.47 7.03
N ALA A 35 -1.28 -4.27 6.95
CA ALA A 35 -0.39 -4.93 6.00
C ALA A 35 0.66 -5.74 6.77
N ILE A 36 0.72 -7.05 6.54
CA ILE A 36 1.75 -7.92 7.12
C ILE A 36 2.85 -8.12 6.09
N ASN A 37 4.11 -7.89 6.46
CA ASN A 37 5.23 -8.09 5.54
C ASN A 37 5.40 -9.60 5.22
N PRO A 38 5.24 -10.04 3.95
CA PRO A 38 5.39 -11.45 3.57
C PRO A 38 6.85 -11.93 3.55
N PHE A 39 7.84 -11.02 3.60
CA PHE A 39 9.27 -11.32 3.39
C PHE A 39 9.59 -12.06 2.07
N GLN A 40 8.64 -12.07 1.13
CA GLN A 40 8.76 -12.64 -0.19
C GLN A 40 8.05 -11.75 -1.22
N ARG A 41 8.38 -11.94 -2.50
CA ARG A 41 7.71 -11.20 -3.58
C ARG A 41 6.36 -11.84 -3.88
N LEU A 42 5.32 -11.01 -3.97
CA LEU A 42 3.99 -11.40 -4.42
C LEU A 42 3.60 -10.54 -5.65
N PRO A 43 4.14 -10.82 -6.86
CA PRO A 43 4.01 -9.92 -8.00
C PRO A 43 2.57 -9.69 -8.47
N HIS A 44 1.72 -10.72 -8.33
CA HIS A 44 0.30 -10.68 -8.72
C HIS A 44 -0.53 -9.65 -7.94
N LEU A 45 -0.03 -9.14 -6.80
CA LEU A 45 -0.71 -8.08 -6.03
C LEU A 45 -0.46 -6.68 -6.59
N TYR A 46 0.55 -6.48 -7.44
CA TYR A 46 1.02 -5.15 -7.82
C TYR A 46 1.21 -4.98 -9.32
N ASP A 47 0.56 -5.81 -10.12
CA ASP A 47 0.54 -5.64 -11.57
C ASP A 47 -0.45 -4.53 -11.99
N THR A 48 -0.37 -4.13 -13.26
CA THR A 48 -1.24 -3.11 -13.82
C THR A 48 -2.70 -3.56 -13.86
N HIS A 49 -2.95 -4.87 -13.99
CA HIS A 49 -4.30 -5.43 -13.98
C HIS A 49 -4.97 -5.20 -12.62
N MET A 50 -4.25 -5.42 -11.52
CA MET A 50 -4.72 -5.14 -10.17
C MET A 50 -5.01 -3.66 -9.98
N MET A 51 -4.15 -2.76 -10.49
CA MET A 51 -4.42 -1.32 -10.42
C MET A 51 -5.71 -0.93 -11.15
N GLU A 52 -5.96 -1.48 -12.34
CA GLU A 52 -7.19 -1.24 -13.10
C GLU A 52 -8.43 -1.72 -12.34
N GLN A 53 -8.36 -2.87 -11.66
CA GLN A 53 -9.48 -3.38 -10.87
C GLN A 53 -9.87 -2.43 -9.71
N TYR A 54 -8.88 -1.85 -9.02
CA TYR A 54 -9.15 -0.94 -7.90
C TYR A 54 -9.52 0.47 -8.34
N LYS A 55 -9.22 0.85 -9.59
CA LYS A 55 -9.54 2.16 -10.13
C LYS A 55 -11.04 2.36 -10.16
N GLY A 56 -11.53 3.30 -9.36
CA GLY A 56 -12.95 3.62 -9.35
C GLY A 56 -13.82 2.70 -8.48
N ALA A 57 -13.30 1.56 -7.99
CA ALA A 57 -14.02 0.67 -7.09
C ALA A 57 -14.40 1.35 -5.76
N GLY A 58 -15.54 0.98 -5.17
CA GLY A 58 -15.95 1.42 -3.84
C GLY A 58 -15.10 0.79 -2.74
N PHE A 59 -14.86 1.53 -1.65
CA PHE A 59 -14.09 0.98 -0.52
C PHE A 59 -14.83 -0.21 0.10
N GLY A 60 -14.15 -1.37 0.14
CA GLY A 60 -14.72 -2.61 0.66
C GLY A 60 -15.56 -3.41 -0.33
N GLU A 61 -15.73 -2.95 -1.58
CA GLU A 61 -16.33 -3.76 -2.66
C GLU A 61 -15.38 -4.88 -3.10
N LEU A 62 -14.09 -4.57 -3.14
CA LEU A 62 -13.01 -5.51 -3.43
C LEU A 62 -12.30 -5.94 -2.14
N SER A 63 -11.46 -6.97 -2.28
CA SER A 63 -10.60 -7.47 -1.20
C SER A 63 -9.72 -6.36 -0.61
N PRO A 64 -9.25 -6.51 0.64
CA PRO A 64 -8.35 -5.52 1.23
C PRO A 64 -7.08 -5.34 0.41
N HIS A 65 -6.77 -4.10 0.06
CA HIS A 65 -5.57 -3.78 -0.71
C HIS A 65 -5.09 -2.35 -0.47
N VAL A 66 -3.78 -2.12 -0.64
CA VAL A 66 -3.17 -0.79 -0.53
C VAL A 66 -3.70 0.18 -1.60
N PHE A 67 -4.04 -0.32 -2.78
CA PHE A 67 -4.61 0.50 -3.86
C PHE A 67 -6.00 1.02 -3.53
N ALA A 68 -6.83 0.27 -2.80
CA ALA A 68 -8.12 0.77 -2.33
C ALA A 68 -7.96 1.99 -1.41
N VAL A 69 -6.94 1.99 -0.54
CA VAL A 69 -6.66 3.13 0.35
C VAL A 69 -6.22 4.36 -0.45
N ALA A 70 -5.34 4.15 -1.43
CA ALA A 70 -4.90 5.23 -2.31
C ALA A 70 -6.05 5.78 -3.18
N ASP A 71 -6.93 4.92 -3.70
CA ASP A 71 -8.08 5.30 -4.52
C ASP A 71 -9.07 6.16 -3.72
N VAL A 72 -9.39 5.75 -2.48
CA VAL A 72 -10.23 6.54 -1.58
C VAL A 72 -9.60 7.89 -1.27
N ALA A 73 -8.31 7.92 -0.93
CA ALA A 73 -7.61 9.17 -0.63
C ALA A 73 -7.58 10.12 -1.84
N TYR A 74 -7.36 9.57 -3.04
CA TYR A 74 -7.37 10.31 -4.30
C TYR A 74 -8.75 10.87 -4.63
N LYS A 75 -9.80 10.03 -4.57
CA LYS A 75 -11.19 10.47 -4.81
C LYS A 75 -11.63 11.53 -3.81
N ALA A 76 -11.34 11.36 -2.52
CA ALA A 76 -11.67 12.35 -1.50
C ALA A 76 -10.98 13.69 -1.80
N MET A 77 -9.69 13.67 -2.18
CA MET A 77 -8.96 14.88 -2.57
C MET A 77 -9.59 15.57 -3.79
N MET A 78 -9.97 14.79 -4.82
CA MET A 78 -10.58 15.31 -6.04
C MET A 78 -12.01 15.85 -5.84
N ASN A 79 -12.80 15.18 -5.00
CA ASN A 79 -14.20 15.54 -4.76
C ASN A 79 -14.33 16.72 -3.78
N GLU A 80 -13.50 16.77 -2.74
CA GLU A 80 -13.58 17.79 -1.70
C GLU A 80 -12.68 19.00 -1.96
N GLY A 81 -11.71 18.88 -2.88
CA GLY A 81 -10.73 19.93 -3.16
C GLY A 81 -9.79 20.21 -1.98
N LYS A 82 -9.59 19.24 -1.08
CA LYS A 82 -8.77 19.36 0.13
C LYS A 82 -7.58 18.41 0.10
N SER A 83 -6.49 18.82 0.73
CA SER A 83 -5.29 17.98 0.89
C SER A 83 -5.56 16.80 1.83
N ASN A 84 -5.11 15.62 1.43
CA ASN A 84 -5.17 14.39 2.23
C ASN A 84 -3.77 13.89 2.60
N SER A 85 -3.70 13.07 3.63
CA SER A 85 -2.48 12.37 4.03
C SER A 85 -2.75 10.89 4.26
N ILE A 86 -1.78 10.04 3.89
CA ILE A 86 -1.80 8.61 4.18
C ILE A 86 -0.65 8.33 5.14
N LEU A 87 -0.98 7.89 6.37
CA LEU A 87 0.01 7.53 7.38
C LEU A 87 0.33 6.04 7.31
N VAL A 88 1.59 5.70 7.05
CA VAL A 88 2.10 4.32 7.07
C VAL A 88 2.95 4.12 8.32
N SER A 89 2.45 3.38 9.30
CA SER A 89 3.13 3.10 10.57
C SER A 89 3.56 1.64 10.67
N GLY A 90 4.52 1.37 11.57
CA GLY A 90 5.04 0.03 11.80
C GLY A 90 6.49 0.05 12.29
N GLU A 91 6.95 -1.06 12.86
CA GLU A 91 8.33 -1.21 13.32
C GLU A 91 9.35 -1.20 12.17
N SER A 92 10.65 -1.16 12.50
CA SER A 92 11.70 -1.31 11.49
C SER A 92 11.60 -2.69 10.84
N GLY A 93 11.63 -2.75 9.51
CA GLY A 93 11.42 -3.99 8.74
C GLY A 93 9.96 -4.37 8.48
N ALA A 94 8.98 -3.62 9.00
CA ALA A 94 7.55 -3.94 8.81
C ALA A 94 7.01 -3.71 7.37
N GLY A 95 7.82 -3.20 6.44
CA GLY A 95 7.40 -2.96 5.04
C GLY A 95 6.83 -1.56 4.76
N LYS A 96 7.09 -0.57 5.62
CA LYS A 96 6.63 0.83 5.43
C LYS A 96 7.07 1.41 4.08
N THR A 97 8.37 1.33 3.78
CA THR A 97 8.95 1.88 2.54
C THR A 97 8.34 1.24 1.29
N GLU A 98 8.20 -0.08 1.27
CA GLU A 98 7.61 -0.81 0.14
C GLU A 98 6.13 -0.48 -0.03
N THR A 99 5.38 -0.38 1.08
CA THR A 99 3.97 0.04 1.05
C THR A 99 3.84 1.46 0.48
N THR A 100 4.71 2.39 0.89
CA THR A 100 4.75 3.75 0.34
C THR A 100 5.07 3.76 -1.15
N LYS A 101 6.01 2.93 -1.63
CA LYS A 101 6.28 2.78 -3.07
C LYS A 101 5.03 2.34 -3.83
N MET A 102 4.27 1.38 -3.30
CA MET A 102 3.04 0.91 -3.94
C MET A 102 1.94 1.97 -3.97
N LEU A 103 1.78 2.73 -2.88
CA LEU A 103 0.88 3.90 -2.84
C LEU A 103 1.25 4.91 -3.92
N MET A 104 2.52 5.30 -4.00
CA MET A 104 3.00 6.29 -4.98
C MET A 104 2.84 5.78 -6.41
N ARG A 105 3.12 4.50 -6.67
CA ARG A 105 2.94 3.88 -7.98
C ARG A 105 1.48 3.90 -8.44
N TYR A 106 0.54 3.67 -7.53
CA TYR A 106 -0.89 3.72 -7.84
C TYR A 106 -1.39 5.15 -8.04
N LEU A 107 -1.00 6.09 -7.16
CA LEU A 107 -1.35 7.51 -7.31
C LEU A 107 -0.80 8.10 -8.61
N ALA A 108 0.42 7.70 -8.97
CA ALA A 108 1.00 7.95 -10.28
C ALA A 108 0.05 7.46 -11.39
N TYR A 109 -0.24 6.16 -11.41
CA TYR A 109 -1.14 5.55 -12.40
C TYR A 109 -2.51 6.26 -12.53
N LEU A 110 -3.07 6.78 -11.43
CA LEU A 110 -4.30 7.59 -11.47
C LEU A 110 -4.10 9.01 -12.02
N GLY A 111 -2.95 9.63 -11.74
CA GLY A 111 -2.59 10.98 -12.20
C GLY A 111 -1.98 11.02 -13.61
N GLY A 112 -1.55 9.88 -14.15
CA GLY A 112 -0.95 9.74 -15.47
C GLY A 112 -1.89 10.16 -16.59
N ARG A 113 -1.54 11.25 -17.27
CA ARG A 113 -2.19 11.59 -18.54
C ARG A 113 -1.72 10.61 -19.62
N SER A 114 -2.66 9.85 -20.19
CA SER A 114 -2.44 8.87 -21.27
C SER A 114 -1.98 9.47 -22.62
N GLY A 115 -1.23 10.57 -22.64
CA GLY A 115 -0.93 11.30 -23.90
C GLY A 115 0.30 12.20 -23.90
N VAL A 116 1.27 12.05 -22.99
CA VAL A 116 2.53 12.80 -23.07
C VAL A 116 3.66 11.81 -23.36
N GLU A 117 4.17 11.83 -24.58
CA GLU A 117 5.41 11.16 -24.98
C GLU A 117 6.59 11.82 -24.26
N GLY A 118 6.90 11.36 -23.04
CA GLY A 118 7.98 11.86 -22.21
C GLY A 118 8.04 11.14 -20.87
N ARG A 119 9.15 11.26 -20.13
CA ARG A 119 9.27 10.74 -18.76
C ARG A 119 8.15 11.33 -17.92
N THR A 120 7.20 10.51 -17.49
CA THR A 120 6.09 10.97 -16.68
C THR A 120 6.61 11.39 -15.29
N VAL A 121 5.94 12.33 -14.62
CA VAL A 121 6.27 12.73 -13.23
C VAL A 121 6.32 11.50 -12.32
N GLU A 122 5.49 10.51 -12.61
CA GLU A 122 5.44 9.18 -12.01
C GLU A 122 6.80 8.48 -12.05
N GLN A 123 7.43 8.45 -13.23
CA GLN A 123 8.73 7.83 -13.43
C GLN A 123 9.82 8.58 -12.66
N GLN A 124 9.77 9.92 -12.64
CA GLN A 124 10.71 10.74 -11.86
C GLN A 124 10.57 10.55 -10.35
N VAL A 125 9.33 10.46 -9.84
CA VAL A 125 9.08 10.20 -8.41
C VAL A 125 9.56 8.81 -8.02
N LEU A 126 9.29 7.80 -8.85
CA LEU A 126 9.74 6.42 -8.59
C LEU A 126 11.26 6.27 -8.71
N GLU A 127 11.89 6.93 -9.68
CA GLU A 127 13.36 6.96 -9.88
C GLU A 127 14.09 7.74 -8.78
N SER A 128 13.42 8.63 -8.05
CA SER A 128 14.03 9.32 -6.91
C SER A 128 14.24 8.40 -5.69
N ASN A 129 13.44 7.34 -5.55
CA ASN A 129 13.52 6.43 -4.40
C ASN A 129 14.87 5.68 -4.30
N PRO A 130 15.40 5.05 -5.36
CA PRO A 130 16.73 4.42 -5.31
C PRO A 130 17.84 5.36 -4.83
N VAL A 131 17.82 6.63 -5.25
CA VAL A 131 18.81 7.62 -4.83
C VAL A 131 18.64 7.93 -3.34
N LEU A 132 17.41 8.23 -2.90
CA LEU A 132 17.13 8.51 -1.49
C LEU A 132 17.41 7.32 -0.58
N GLU A 133 17.21 6.09 -1.05
CA GLU A 133 17.54 4.88 -0.30
C GLU A 133 19.06 4.64 -0.25
N ALA A 134 19.77 4.84 -1.36
CA ALA A 134 21.22 4.65 -1.39
C ALA A 134 21.97 5.62 -0.46
N PHE A 135 21.47 6.85 -0.29
CA PHE A 135 22.06 7.84 0.61
C PHE A 135 21.47 7.86 2.02
N GLY A 136 20.19 7.50 2.16
CA GLY A 136 19.44 7.65 3.41
C GLY A 136 19.25 6.35 4.19
N ASN A 137 19.49 5.18 3.59
CA ASN A 137 19.27 3.91 4.26
C ASN A 137 20.59 3.24 4.62
N ALA A 138 20.58 2.51 5.74
CA ALA A 138 21.69 1.69 6.20
C ALA A 138 21.20 0.30 6.62
N LYS A 139 22.11 -0.67 6.58
CA LYS A 139 21.88 -2.00 7.16
C LYS A 139 21.90 -1.89 8.67
N THR A 140 20.85 -2.38 9.32
CA THR A 140 20.76 -2.56 10.77
C THR A 140 20.62 -4.05 11.09
N VAL A 141 20.72 -4.40 12.38
CA VAL A 141 20.49 -5.78 12.85
C VAL A 141 19.06 -6.28 12.54
N ARG A 142 18.08 -5.38 12.44
CA ARG A 142 16.65 -5.71 12.25
C ARG A 142 16.17 -5.58 10.81
N ASN A 143 16.83 -4.75 9.99
CA ASN A 143 16.40 -4.45 8.62
C ASN A 143 17.62 -4.14 7.75
N ASN A 144 17.73 -4.84 6.62
CA ASN A 144 18.82 -4.66 5.65
C ASN A 144 18.72 -3.35 4.86
N ASN A 145 17.58 -2.67 4.86
CA ASN A 145 17.34 -1.38 4.20
C ASN A 145 16.60 -0.44 5.15
N SER A 146 17.18 -0.12 6.31
CA SER A 146 16.56 0.77 7.29
C SER A 146 16.79 2.22 6.90
N ARG A 147 15.71 3.00 6.80
CA ARG A 147 15.78 4.45 7.04
C ARG A 147 16.11 4.73 8.50
#